data_AF-A0A9X3CKY5-F1
#
_entry.id   AF-A0A9X3CKY5-F1
#
_cell.length_a   1.000
_cell.length_b   1.000
_cell.length_c   1.000
_cell.angle_alpha   90.00
_cell.angle_beta   90.00
_cell.angle_gamma   90.00
#
_symmetry.space_group_name_H-M   'P 1'
#
loop_
_entity.id
_entity.type
_entity.pdbx_description
1 polymer ?
#
loop_
_entity_poly.entity_id
_entity_poly.type
_entity_poly.pdbx_seq_one_letter_code
_entity_poly.pdbx_strand_id
1 'polypeptide(L)' 'KGLDSLLVAQALEDLDVDWFELCLQAKEKKYGAERPKDVKEKAQMVRHLQYRGHSMNVIIEALSA' A
#
# COMPACT_ATOMS: atom_id res chain seq x y z
N LYS A 1 -1.27 15.60 19.95
CA LYS A 1 -2.54 14.97 19.54
C LYS A 1 -2.60 13.60 20.22
N GLY A 2 -3.44 13.43 21.23
CA GLY A 2 -3.64 12.16 21.94
C GLY A 2 -4.93 11.52 21.46
N LEU A 3 -4.83 10.70 20.42
CA LEU A 3 -5.92 9.80 20.04
C LEU A 3 -5.66 8.49 20.77
N ASP A 4 -6.69 7.97 21.41
CA ASP A 4 -6.64 6.65 22.01
C ASP A 4 -6.41 5.62 20.91
N SER A 5 -5.34 4.84 21.04
CA SER A 5 -4.93 3.85 20.04
C SER A 5 -5.97 2.77 19.81
N LEU A 6 -6.78 2.42 20.83
CA LEU A 6 -7.90 1.49 20.68
C LEU A 6 -9.00 2.09 19.82
N LEU A 7 -9.29 3.38 20.01
CA LEU A 7 -10.33 4.09 19.26
C LEU A 7 -9.94 4.26 17.78
N VAL A 8 -8.64 4.43 17.50
CA VAL A 8 -8.11 4.43 16.13
C VAL A 8 -8.19 3.04 15.50
N ALA A 9 -7.80 1.99 16.22
CA ALA A 9 -7.86 0.63 15.70
C ALA A 9 -9.30 0.19 15.39
N GLN A 10 -10.24 0.48 16.30
CA GLN A 10 -11.67 0.18 16.11
C GLN A 10 -12.23 0.92 14.90
N ALA A 11 -11.93 2.22 14.76
CA ALA A 11 -12.37 3.00 13.62
C ALA A 11 -11.76 2.51 12.28
N LEU A 12 -10.53 2.00 12.30
CA LEU A 12 -9.91 1.39 11.12
C LEU A 12 -10.51 0.03 10.76
N GLU A 13 -10.96 -0.76 11.74
CA GLU A 13 -11.70 -2.01 11.51
C GLU A 13 -13.12 -1.75 10.98
N ASP A 14 -13.79 -0.71 11.47
CA ASP A 14 -15.13 -0.32 11.01
C ASP A 14 -15.12 0.32 9.61
N LEU A 15 -13.95 0.78 9.15
CA LEU A 15 -13.76 1.27 7.79
C LEU A 15 -13.56 0.07 6.85
N ASP A 16 -14.58 -0.22 6.04
CA ASP A 16 -14.51 -1.16 4.90
C ASP A 16 -13.65 -0.58 3.76
N VAL A 17 -12.39 -0.25 4.08
CA VAL A 17 -11.43 0.35 3.15
C VAL A 17 -10.66 -0.76 2.47
N ASP A 18 -10.77 -0.79 1.15
CA ASP A 18 -9.93 -1.62 0.31
C ASP A 18 -8.52 -1.03 0.20
N TRP A 19 -7.68 -1.36 1.18
CA TRP A 19 -6.28 -0.94 1.21
C TRP A 19 -5.47 -1.46 0.03
N PHE A 20 -5.88 -2.60 -0.54
CA PHE A 20 -5.25 -3.19 -1.71
C PHE A 20 -5.53 -2.36 -2.96
N GLU A 21 -6.79 -2.02 -3.20
CA GLU A 21 -7.20 -1.16 -4.31
C GLU A 21 -6.52 0.21 -4.24
N LEU A 22 -6.43 0.81 -3.05
CA LEU A 22 -5.70 2.07 -2.85
C LEU A 22 -4.20 1.93 -3.19
N CYS A 23 -3.58 0.81 -2.83
CA CYS A 23 -2.18 0.53 -3.15
C CYS A 23 -1.97 0.32 -4.66
N LEU A 24 -2.89 -0.40 -5.30
CA LEU A 24 -2.85 -0.67 -6.73
C LEU A 24 -2.98 0.61 -7.53
N GLN A 25 -3.95 1.47 -7.19
CA GLN A 25 -4.10 2.79 -7.80
C GLN A 25 -2.84 3.65 -7.63
N ALA A 26 -2.21 3.63 -6.46
CA ALA A 26 -0.97 4.36 -6.21
C ALA A 26 0.21 3.81 -7.04
N LYS A 27 0.29 2.48 -7.20
CA LYS A 27 1.28 1.82 -8.09
C LYS A 27 1.05 2.27 -9.52
N GLU A 28 -0.16 2.08 -10.03
CA GLU A 28 -0.50 2.31 -11.44
C GLU A 28 -0.33 3.77 -11.85
N LYS A 29 -0.70 4.71 -10.97
CA LYS A 29 -0.52 6.14 -11.21
C LYS A 29 0.93 6.53 -11.52
N LYS A 30 1.91 5.80 -10.99
CA LYS A 30 3.34 6.11 -11.17
C LYS A 30 4.07 5.15 -12.11
N TYR A 31 3.74 3.88 -12.04
CA TYR A 31 4.46 2.79 -12.72
C TYR A 31 3.64 2.08 -13.79
N GLY A 32 2.35 2.44 -13.92
CA GLY A 32 1.41 1.75 -14.81
C GLY A 32 0.98 0.37 -14.29
N ALA A 33 0.22 -0.34 -15.12
CA ALA A 33 -0.28 -1.68 -14.82
C ALA A 33 0.81 -2.77 -14.88
N GLU A 34 1.99 -2.47 -15.43
CA GLU A 34 3.07 -3.43 -15.58
C GLU A 34 3.62 -3.92 -14.22
N ARG A 35 4.14 -5.15 -14.24
CA ARG A 35 4.88 -5.74 -13.13
C ARG A 35 6.32 -5.22 -13.13
N PRO A 36 7.00 -5.21 -11.97
CA PRO A 36 8.41 -4.85 -11.91
C PRO A 36 9.24 -5.74 -12.82
N LYS A 37 10.06 -5.14 -13.69
CA LYS A 37 10.89 -5.84 -14.68
C LYS A 37 12.12 -6.46 -14.04
N ASP A 38 12.60 -5.86 -12.97
CA ASP A 38 13.76 -6.34 -12.21
C ASP A 38 13.63 -6.07 -10.70
N VAL A 39 14.59 -6.61 -9.94
CA VAL A 39 14.65 -6.45 -8.47
C VAL A 39 14.86 -5.00 -8.06
N LYS A 40 15.55 -4.20 -8.87
CA LYS A 40 15.85 -2.79 -8.59
C LYS A 40 14.58 -1.96 -8.69
N GLU A 41 13.78 -2.17 -9.73
CA GLU A 41 12.47 -1.56 -9.93
C GLU A 41 11.50 -2.00 -8.84
N LYS A 42 11.45 -3.29 -8.51
CA LYS A 42 10.64 -3.78 -7.38
C LYS A 42 10.99 -3.05 -6.08
N ALA A 43 12.27 -2.91 -5.76
CA ALA A 43 12.71 -2.19 -4.57
C ALA A 43 12.36 -0.69 -4.59
N GLN A 44 12.31 -0.07 -5.77
CA GLN A 44 11.86 1.32 -5.92
C GLN A 44 10.35 1.44 -5.72
N MET A 45 9.56 0.53 -6.30
CA MET A 45 8.10 0.50 -6.12
C MET A 45 7.73 0.27 -4.65
N VAL A 46 8.37 -0.71 -3.98
CA VAL A 46 8.17 -0.98 -2.54
C VAL A 46 8.45 0.27 -1.71
N ARG A 47 9.62 0.90 -1.89
CA ARG A 47 9.96 2.13 -1.16
C ARG A 47 8.95 3.25 -1.41
N HIS A 48 8.50 3.41 -2.66
CA HIS A 48 7.51 4.43 -2.99
C HIS A 48 6.19 4.22 -2.25
N LEU A 49 5.67 2.99 -2.24
CA LEU A 49 4.39 2.65 -1.62
C LEU A 49 4.47 2.66 -0.08
N GLN A 50 5.61 2.22 0.49
CA GLN A 50 5.86 2.33 1.93
C GLN A 50 5.84 3.79 2.40
N TYR A 51 6.47 4.72 1.65
CA TYR A 51 6.43 6.14 1.99
C TYR A 51 5.03 6.75 1.92
N ARG A 52 4.08 6.12 1.22
CA ARG A 52 2.66 6.50 1.22
C ARG A 52 1.84 5.86 2.34
N GLY A 53 2.47 5.04 3.18
CA GLY A 53 1.83 4.43 4.34
C GLY A 53 1.21 3.06 4.08
N HIS A 54 1.43 2.45 2.90
CA HIS A 54 0.95 1.09 2.65
C HIS A 54 1.80 0.06 3.42
N SER A 55 1.15 -0.96 3.97
CA SER A 55 1.81 -2.06 4.66
C SER A 55 2.50 -3.01 3.68
N MET A 56 3.55 -3.69 4.15
CA MET A 56 4.38 -4.55 3.30
C MET A 56 3.59 -5.69 2.65
N ASN A 57 2.64 -6.29 3.37
CA ASN A 57 1.81 -7.38 2.85
C ASN A 57 1.01 -6.91 1.61
N VAL A 58 0.32 -5.77 1.72
CA VAL A 58 -0.48 -5.19 0.63
C VAL A 58 0.40 -4.81 -0.56
N ILE A 59 1.58 -4.26 -0.30
CA ILE A 59 2.54 -3.91 -1.35
C ILE A 59 3.00 -5.17 -2.11
N ILE A 60 3.35 -6.25 -1.41
CA ILE A 60 3.81 -7.48 -2.06
C ILE A 60 2.69 -8.08 -2.91
N GLU A 61 1.46 -8.07 -2.41
CA GLU A 61 0.28 -8.51 -3.13
C GLU A 61 0.07 -7.69 -4.40
N ALA A 62 0.06 -6.35 -4.31
CA ALA A 62 -0.15 -5.45 -5.44
C ALA A 62 0.96 -5.53 -6.50
N LEU A 63 2.17 -5.94 -6.13
CA LEU A 63 3.28 -6.17 -7.06
C LEU A 63 3.31 -7.59 -7.66
N SER A 64 2.47 -8.49 -7.14
CA SER A 64 2.36 -9.89 -7.60
C SER A 64 1.10 -10.12 -8.46
N ALA A 65 0.07 -9.28 -8.29
CA ALA A 65 -1.07 -9.14 -9.20
C ALA A 65 -0.62 -8.88 -10.64
#